data_AF-A0A383E670-F1
#
_entry.id   AF-A0A383E670-F1
#
_cell.length_a   1.000
_cell.length_b   1.000
_cell.length_c   1.000
_cell.angle_alpha   90.00
_cell.angle_beta   90.00
_cell.angle_gamma   90.00
#
_symmetry.space_group_name_H-M   'P 1'
#
loop_
_entity.id
_entity.type
_entity.pdbx_description
1 polymer ?
#
loop_
_entity_poly.entity_id
_entity_poly.type
_entity_poly.pdbx_seq_one_letter_code
_entity_poly.pdbx_strand_id
1 'polypeptide(L)' 'MPKKTIRDISLSGRKVLVRCDFNVPLDNQGNITDDTRITGAIPTIKHLIENGGKVIL' A
#
# COMPACT_ATOMS: atom_id res chain seq x y z
N MET A 1 -16.83 0.43 13.81
CA MET A 1 -16.10 1.68 13.50
C MET A 1 -16.88 2.47 12.48
N PRO A 2 -16.97 3.81 12.58
CA PRO A 2 -17.75 4.63 11.66
C PRO A 2 -17.06 4.94 10.31
N LYS A 3 -15.84 4.46 10.08
CA LYS A 3 -15.08 4.69 8.85
C LYS A 3 -15.32 3.55 7.85
N LYS A 4 -15.49 3.90 6.58
CA LYS A 4 -15.41 2.92 5.49
C LYS A 4 -13.98 2.41 5.34
N THR A 5 -13.87 1.13 5.03
CA THR A 5 -12.62 0.43 4.75
C THR A 5 -12.51 0.12 3.26
N ILE A 6 -11.35 -0.37 2.83
CA ILE A 6 -11.13 -0.84 1.45
C ILE A 6 -12.06 -2.00 1.05
N ARG A 7 -12.67 -2.69 2.03
CA ARG A 7 -13.62 -3.79 1.80
C ARG A 7 -15.05 -3.31 1.56
N ASP A 8 -15.34 -2.03 1.80
CA ASP A 8 -16.69 -1.45 1.72
C ASP A 8 -16.94 -0.68 0.40
N ILE A 9 -16.01 -0.74 -0.55
CA ILE A 9 -16.06 0.03 -1.81
C ILE A 9 -15.73 -0.86 -3.01
N SER A 10 -16.29 -0.52 -4.18
CA SER A 10 -15.94 -1.16 -5.45
C SER A 10 -14.66 -0.54 -6.02
N LEU A 11 -13.67 -1.39 -6.29
CA LEU A 11 -12.31 -0.98 -6.67
C LEU A 11 -12.05 -1.07 -8.18
N SER A 12 -12.81 -1.90 -8.91
CA SER A 12 -12.57 -2.17 -10.34
C SER A 12 -12.64 -0.90 -11.18
N GLY A 13 -11.58 -0.64 -11.94
CA GLY A 13 -11.44 0.52 -12.83
C GLY A 13 -11.17 1.85 -12.11
N ARG A 14 -11.10 1.87 -10.77
CA ARG A 14 -10.83 3.08 -9.99
C ARG A 14 -9.32 3.33 -9.86
N LYS A 15 -8.92 4.60 -9.89
CA LYS A 15 -7.58 5.02 -9.43
C LYS A 15 -7.64 5.21 -7.92
N VAL A 16 -6.75 4.57 -7.19
CA VAL A 16 -6.75 4.56 -5.71
C VAL A 16 -5.45 5.17 -5.22
N LEU A 17 -5.55 6.35 -4.59
CA LEU A 17 -4.42 6.96 -3.88
C LEU A 17 -4.25 6.28 -2.52
N VAL A 18 -3.08 5.70 -2.28
CA VAL A 18 -2.78 4.96 -1.05
C VAL A 18 -1.64 5.66 -0.33
N ARG A 19 -1.92 6.17 0.86
CA ARG A 19 -0.87 6.68 1.74
C ARG A 19 -0.17 5.49 2.42
N CYS A 20 1.01 5.13 1.92
CA CYS A 20 1.87 4.13 2.54
C CYS A 20 2.91 4.77 3.45
N ASP A 21 3.34 4.04 4.48
CA ASP A 21 4.50 4.41 5.28
C ASP A 21 5.73 3.66 4.75
N PHE A 22 6.51 4.33 3.89
CA PHE A 22 7.76 3.80 3.34
C PHE A 22 8.99 4.49 3.93
N ASN A 23 8.87 5.05 5.14
CA ASN A 23 10.01 5.64 5.84
C ASN A 23 10.87 4.53 6.46
N VAL A 24 11.75 3.94 5.65
CA VAL A 24 12.64 2.83 6.03
C VAL A 24 14.08 3.30 6.24
N PRO A 25 14.85 2.66 7.14
CA PRO A 25 16.27 2.94 7.29
C PRO A 25 17.06 2.50 6.05
N LEU A 26 18.04 3.31 5.67
CA LEU A 26 18.97 3.05 4.58
C LEU A 26 20.40 3.01 5.11
N ASP A 27 21.24 2.18 4.50
CA ASP A 27 22.69 2.22 4.73
C ASP A 27 23.35 3.38 3.97
N ASN A 28 24.67 3.54 4.14
CA ASN A 28 25.45 4.60 3.48
C ASN A 28 25.49 4.49 1.94
N GLN A 29 25.13 3.33 1.38
CA GLN A 29 25.05 3.08 -0.06
C GLN A 29 23.61 3.25 -0.59
N GLY A 30 22.66 3.57 0.28
CA GLY A 30 21.25 3.73 -0.06
C GLY A 30 20.46 2.42 -0.12
N ASN A 31 21.01 1.30 0.37
CA ASN A 31 20.28 0.04 0.44
C ASN A 31 19.35 0.01 1.65
N ILE A 32 18.17 -0.57 1.48
CA ILE A 32 17.23 -0.79 2.58
C ILE A 32 17.82 -1.82 3.56
N THR A 33 17.91 -1.46 4.83
CA THR A 33 18.43 -2.36 5.89
C THR A 33 17.32 -3.04 6.68
N ASP A 34 16.09 -2.52 6.63
CA ASP A 34 14.89 -3.10 7.22
C ASP A 34 13.67 -2.75 6.34
N ASP A 35 13.03 -3.76 5.78
CA ASP A 35 11.90 -3.63 4.86
C ASP A 35 10.53 -3.86 5.52
N THR A 36 10.48 -4.01 6.85
CA THR A 36 9.24 -4.36 7.60
C THR A 36 8.07 -3.43 7.29
N ARG A 37 8.31 -2.13 7.10
CA ARG A 37 7.26 -1.17 6.74
C ARG A 37 6.73 -1.36 5.31
N ILE A 38 7.62 -1.70 4.38
CA ILE A 38 7.27 -1.99 2.99
C ILE A 38 6.46 -3.28 2.94
N THR A 39 6.96 -4.35 3.57
CA THR A 39 6.27 -5.65 3.60
C THR A 39 4.91 -5.58 4.29
N GLY A 40 4.78 -4.74 5.33
CA GLY A 40 3.50 -4.45 5.99
C GLY A 40 2.45 -3.79 5.09
N ALA A 41 2.85 -3.04 4.06
CA ALA A 41 1.92 -2.40 3.12
C ALA A 41 1.47 -3.33 1.96
N ILE A 42 2.25 -4.39 1.69
CA ILE A 42 2.01 -5.31 0.56
C ILE A 42 0.60 -5.92 0.57
N PRO A 43 0.04 -6.40 1.71
CA PRO A 43 -1.31 -6.99 1.71
C PRO A 43 -2.40 -6.04 1.23
N THR A 44 -2.31 -4.75 1.60
CA THR A 44 -3.26 -3.73 1.14
C THR A 44 -3.11 -3.45 -0.34
N ILE A 45 -1.87 -3.31 -0.83
CA ILE A 45 -1.60 -3.05 -2.25
C ILE A 45 -2.10 -4.23 -3.11
N LYS A 46 -1.80 -5.46 -2.72
CA LYS A 46 -2.27 -6.67 -3.40
C LYS A 46 -3.79 -6.73 -3.47
N HIS A 47 -4.47 -6.52 -2.34
CA HIS A 47 -5.94 -6.51 -2.31
C HIS A 47 -6.53 -5.48 -3.29
N LEU A 48 -5.96 -4.28 -3.37
CA LEU A 48 -6.44 -3.25 -4.29
C LEU A 48 -6.25 -3.65 -5.76
N ILE A 49 -5.09 -4.22 -6.11
CA ILE A 49 -4.78 -4.66 -7.47
C ILE A 49 -5.66 -5.86 -7.88
N GLU A 50 -5.77 -6.87 -7.02
CA GLU A 50 -6.57 -8.08 -7.26
C GLU A 50 -8.06 -7.76 -7.48
N ASN A 51 -8.55 -6.67 -6.87
CA ASN A 51 -9.92 -6.19 -7.04
C ASN A 51 -10.07 -5.16 -8.17
N GLY A 52 -9.09 -5.07 -9.07
CA GLY A 52 -9.14 -4.25 -10.29
C GLY A 52 -8.86 -2.76 -10.08
N GLY A 53 -8.35 -2.36 -8.92
CA GLY A 53 -7.92 -1.00 -8.63
C GLY A 53 -6.57 -0.66 -9.27
N LYS A 54 -6.43 0.58 -9.74
CA LYS A 54 -5.17 1.16 -10.23
C LYS A 54 -4.52 1.95 -9.10
N VAL A 55 -3.56 1.32 -8.42
CA VAL A 55 -2.92 1.87 -7.21
C VAL A 55 -1.94 3.00 -7.57
N ILE A 56 -1.98 4.09 -6.80
CA ILE A 56 -1.05 5.21 -6.82
C ILE A 56 -0.47 5.32 -5.40
N LEU A 57 0.84 5.14 -5.26
CA LEU A 57 1.59 5.13 -3.99
C LEU A 57 2.34 6.44 -3.76
#